data_AF-A0A5K7ZAM7-F1
#
_entry.id   AF-A0A5K7ZAM7-F1
#
_cell.length_a   1.000
_cell.length_b   1.000
_cell.length_c   1.000
_cell.angle_alpha   90.00
_cell.angle_beta   90.00
_cell.angle_gamma   90.00
#
_symmetry.space_group_name_H-M   'P 1'
#
loop_
_entity.id
_entity.type
_entity.pdbx_description
1 polymer ?
#
loop_
_entity_poly.entity_id
_entity_poly.type
_entity_poly.pdbx_seq_one_letter_code
_entity_poly.pdbx_strand_id
1 'polypeptide(L)'
;MLIVSSWSEQFRADVGLKGFSQVWGGPPAWYIWLADAPGVYHLALIDTEEEKHKGKAFSKAVFAVKCYPYPDNACYSSFSFIEQKLIQSSFFDETHTPVFECKEKIPSDLFNIAMLEITMDDEANMASFCVETLDILRSRYASKTDQIFPVLDIARKFVVDEIDRDIPGLEIAYPLFDCLMCLYANAGKQAPVQVQCSKTPGFEVVIERGKVSAKPNKAINGYRLTVLYAAADCHEQINTEPMQIDIEECGESPFYRRIFACGHFHDEEVDGNLPITINKNWWSLAHRHYVSELASSCGCH
;
A
#
# COMPACT_ATOMS: atom_id res chain seq x y z
N MET A 1 10.00 8.49 9.73
CA MET A 1 9.36 7.18 9.96
C MET A 1 10.38 6.03 10.01
N LEU A 2 11.01 5.65 8.89
CA LEU A 2 11.83 4.42 8.80
C LEU A 2 13.15 4.42 9.61
N ILE A 3 13.72 5.59 9.92
CA ILE A 3 14.94 5.69 10.74
C ILE A 3 14.67 5.33 12.21
N VAL A 4 13.46 5.60 12.72
CA VAL A 4 13.12 5.28 14.11
C VAL A 4 12.90 3.77 14.27
N SER A 5 12.34 3.11 13.26
CA SER A 5 12.13 1.66 13.29
C SER A 5 13.40 0.84 13.15
N SER A 6 14.48 1.38 12.55
CA SER A 6 15.74 0.63 12.47
C SER A 6 16.46 0.48 13.82
N TRP A 7 16.05 1.19 14.88
CA TRP A 7 16.78 1.26 16.15
C TRP A 7 16.07 0.61 17.35
N SER A 8 14.86 0.07 17.16
CA SER A 8 14.12 -0.64 18.20
C SER A 8 13.62 -1.98 17.68
N GLU A 9 14.23 -3.08 18.16
CA GLU A 9 13.80 -4.45 17.81
C GLU A 9 12.37 -4.72 18.29
N GLN A 10 12.03 -4.25 19.49
CA GLN A 10 10.68 -4.39 20.04
C GLN A 10 9.64 -3.69 19.16
N PHE A 11 9.92 -2.49 18.66
CA PHE A 11 9.01 -1.79 17.77
C PHE A 11 8.83 -2.53 16.45
N ARG A 12 9.93 -3.02 15.87
CA ARG A 12 9.88 -3.82 14.65
C ARG A 12 9.05 -5.08 14.82
N ALA A 13 9.19 -5.77 15.95
CA ALA A 13 8.37 -6.94 16.28
C ALA A 13 6.88 -6.57 16.40
N ASP A 14 6.56 -5.48 17.10
CA ASP A 14 5.18 -5.00 17.30
C ASP A 14 4.46 -4.65 16.00
N VAL A 15 5.19 -4.19 14.97
CA VAL A 15 4.64 -3.83 13.65
C VAL A 15 4.91 -4.87 12.55
N GLY A 16 5.55 -6.00 12.90
CA GLY A 16 5.89 -7.06 11.96
C GLY A 16 6.94 -6.68 10.90
N LEU A 17 7.77 -5.65 11.12
CA LEU A 17 8.78 -5.19 10.16
C LEU A 17 10.07 -6.00 10.25
N LYS A 18 10.28 -6.92 9.29
CA LYS A 18 11.51 -7.71 9.15
C LYS A 18 12.68 -6.91 8.58
N GLY A 19 12.42 -5.89 7.78
CA GLY A 19 13.46 -5.03 7.25
C GLY A 19 12.95 -4.05 6.21
N PHE A 20 13.79 -3.11 5.83
CA PHE A 20 13.56 -2.24 4.69
C PHE A 20 14.89 -1.84 4.06
N SER A 21 14.87 -1.50 2.77
CA SER A 21 16.03 -1.03 2.04
C SER A 21 15.61 0.07 1.08
N GLN A 22 16.35 1.17 1.06
CA GLN A 22 16.17 2.19 0.04
C GLN A 22 16.63 1.65 -1.32
N VAL A 23 15.88 1.96 -2.36
CA VAL A 23 16.25 1.65 -3.74
C VAL A 23 16.98 2.86 -4.33
N TRP A 24 18.19 2.63 -4.85
CA TRP A 24 19.03 3.67 -5.43
C TRP A 24 18.82 3.81 -6.94
N GLY A 25 19.20 4.96 -7.49
CA GLY A 25 19.25 5.18 -8.95
C GLY A 25 17.94 5.65 -9.60
N GLY A 26 16.99 6.20 -8.84
CA GLY A 26 15.73 6.72 -9.39
C GLY A 26 14.93 7.56 -8.38
N PRO A 27 13.64 7.80 -8.64
CA PRO A 27 12.73 8.40 -7.66
C PRO A 27 12.74 7.64 -6.32
N PRO A 28 12.40 8.31 -5.20
CA PRO A 28 12.34 7.68 -3.89
C PRO A 28 11.54 6.38 -3.91
N ALA A 29 12.19 5.29 -3.51
CA ALA A 29 11.56 3.98 -3.45
C ALA A 29 12.21 3.11 -2.37
N TRP A 30 11.45 2.15 -1.86
CA TRP A 30 11.87 1.25 -0.79
C TRP A 30 11.39 -0.18 -1.04
N TYR A 31 12.25 -1.14 -0.73
CA TYR A 31 11.86 -2.53 -0.47
C TYR A 31 11.52 -2.69 1.00
N ILE A 32 10.43 -3.40 1.30
CA ILE A 32 9.93 -3.59 2.67
C ILE A 32 9.56 -5.06 2.86
N TRP A 33 10.16 -5.68 3.89
CA TRP A 33 9.93 -7.06 4.28
C TRP A 33 9.10 -7.09 5.57
N LEU A 34 7.97 -7.79 5.56
CA LEU A 34 7.13 -8.00 6.74
C LEU A 34 7.11 -9.47 7.16
N ALA A 35 6.78 -9.73 8.42
CA ALA A 35 6.87 -11.06 9.03
C ALA A 35 6.01 -12.11 8.32
N ASP A 36 4.73 -11.78 8.12
CA ASP A 36 3.71 -12.68 7.60
C ASP A 36 3.19 -12.23 6.22
N ALA A 37 3.98 -11.42 5.50
CA ALA A 37 3.59 -10.93 4.19
C ALA A 37 3.71 -12.02 3.11
N PRO A 38 2.87 -11.94 2.07
CA PRO A 38 2.91 -12.85 0.92
C PRO A 38 4.17 -12.71 0.04
N GLY A 39 4.96 -11.67 0.25
CA GLY A 39 6.09 -11.32 -0.58
C GLY A 39 6.85 -10.12 -0.04
N VAL A 40 7.77 -9.61 -0.86
CA VAL A 40 8.49 -8.35 -0.60
C VAL A 40 7.74 -7.21 -1.25
N TYR A 41 7.48 -6.14 -0.49
CA TYR A 41 6.85 -4.96 -1.06
C TYR A 41 7.87 -4.04 -1.69
N HIS A 42 7.51 -3.40 -2.79
CA HIS A 42 8.22 -2.27 -3.36
C HIS A 42 7.29 -1.08 -3.43
N LEU A 43 7.60 -0.06 -2.64
CA LEU A 43 6.88 1.22 -2.59
C LEU A 43 7.70 2.25 -3.36
N ALA A 44 7.18 2.76 -4.47
CA ALA A 44 7.90 3.69 -5.33
C ALA A 44 7.09 4.95 -5.60
N LEU A 45 7.70 6.12 -5.39
CA LEU A 45 7.10 7.40 -5.72
C LEU A 45 6.90 7.49 -7.23
N ILE A 46 5.67 7.78 -7.65
CA ILE A 46 5.29 7.96 -9.05
C ILE A 46 5.01 9.41 -9.40
N ASP A 47 4.44 10.18 -8.47
CA ASP A 47 4.06 11.58 -8.73
C ASP A 47 4.02 12.40 -7.44
N THR A 48 4.15 13.73 -7.59
CA THR A 48 4.02 14.71 -6.52
C THR A 48 3.32 15.96 -7.03
N GLU A 49 2.37 16.47 -6.27
CA GLU A 49 1.62 17.67 -6.60
C GLU A 49 1.59 18.63 -5.41
N GLU A 50 1.70 19.92 -5.68
CA GLU A 50 1.39 20.98 -4.72
C GLU A 50 0.03 21.57 -5.08
N GLU A 51 -0.97 21.33 -4.25
CA GLU A 51 -2.33 21.81 -4.47
C GLU A 51 -2.61 23.00 -3.57
N LYS A 52 -3.38 23.97 -4.08
CA LYS A 52 -3.91 25.07 -3.27
C LYS A 52 -5.42 24.94 -3.16
N HIS A 53 -5.91 24.56 -1.99
CA HIS A 53 -7.34 24.49 -1.74
C HIS A 53 -7.76 25.56 -0.73
N LYS A 54 -8.71 26.41 -1.11
CA LYS A 54 -9.21 27.54 -0.29
C LYS A 54 -8.09 28.42 0.30
N GLY A 55 -6.98 28.58 -0.43
CA GLY A 55 -5.84 29.41 -0.02
C GLY A 55 -4.80 28.71 0.86
N LYS A 56 -5.01 27.44 1.25
CA LYS A 56 -4.02 26.61 1.94
C LYS A 56 -3.25 25.74 0.95
N ALA A 57 -1.96 25.56 1.18
CA ALA A 57 -1.10 24.69 0.37
C ALA A 57 -1.07 23.27 0.96
N PHE A 58 -1.24 22.28 0.09
CA PHE A 58 -1.13 20.86 0.43
C PHE A 58 -0.07 20.24 -0.46
N SER A 59 0.71 19.33 0.10
CA SER A 59 1.63 18.49 -0.67
C SER A 59 1.06 17.09 -0.78
N LYS A 60 0.90 16.61 -2.00
CA LYS A 60 0.38 15.29 -2.35
C LYS A 60 1.52 14.47 -2.96
N ALA A 61 1.66 13.23 -2.52
CA ALA A 61 2.63 12.29 -3.07
C ALA A 61 1.92 10.96 -3.36
N VAL A 62 2.10 10.46 -4.57
CA VAL A 62 1.47 9.21 -5.03
C VAL A 62 2.56 8.16 -5.22
N PHE A 63 2.30 6.96 -4.72
CA PHE A 63 3.20 5.83 -4.77
C PHE A 63 2.52 4.63 -5.42
N ALA A 64 3.26 3.93 -6.28
CA ALA A 64 2.89 2.58 -6.71
C ALA A 64 3.31 1.57 -5.64
N VAL A 65 2.40 0.67 -5.29
CA VAL A 65 2.67 -0.45 -4.39
C VAL A 65 2.76 -1.72 -5.20
N LYS A 66 3.93 -2.36 -5.18
CA LYS A 66 4.17 -3.67 -5.77
C LYS A 66 4.40 -4.73 -4.71
N CYS A 67 4.08 -5.98 -5.03
CA CYS A 67 4.44 -7.15 -4.23
C CYS A 67 5.16 -8.19 -5.10
N TYR A 68 6.35 -8.60 -4.67
CA TYR A 68 7.10 -9.71 -5.25
C TYR A 68 6.81 -10.97 -4.43
N PRO A 69 5.89 -11.83 -4.89
CA PRO A 69 5.37 -12.93 -4.08
C PRO A 69 6.44 -14.00 -3.82
N TYR A 70 6.44 -14.57 -2.62
CA TYR A 70 7.26 -15.74 -2.33
C TYR A 70 6.69 -16.98 -3.04
N PRO A 71 7.50 -17.82 -3.71
CA PRO A 71 7.01 -18.98 -4.45
C PRO A 71 6.26 -20.04 -3.62
N ASP A 72 6.52 -20.09 -2.31
CA ASP A 72 5.87 -20.99 -1.36
C ASP A 72 4.59 -20.41 -0.74
N ASN A 73 4.29 -19.13 -0.99
CA ASN A 73 3.06 -18.51 -0.51
C ASN A 73 1.86 -18.90 -1.39
N ALA A 74 0.70 -19.09 -0.76
CA ALA A 74 -0.54 -19.48 -1.44
C ALA A 74 -0.99 -18.48 -2.52
N CYS A 75 -0.69 -17.19 -2.38
CA CYS A 75 -1.09 -16.19 -3.38
C CYS A 75 -0.20 -16.18 -4.63
N TYR A 76 0.93 -16.90 -4.63
CA TYR A 76 1.88 -16.88 -5.75
C TYR A 76 1.23 -17.28 -7.08
N SER A 77 0.36 -18.29 -7.05
CA SER A 77 -0.37 -18.77 -8.24
C SER A 77 -1.38 -17.77 -8.79
N SER A 78 -1.74 -16.73 -8.02
CA SER A 78 -2.65 -15.66 -8.46
C SER A 78 -1.96 -14.59 -9.29
N PHE A 79 -0.63 -14.52 -9.29
CA PHE A 79 0.11 -13.61 -10.15
C PHE A 79 0.14 -14.13 -11.59
N SER A 80 0.33 -13.23 -12.56
CA SER A 80 0.43 -13.58 -13.97
C SER A 80 1.53 -14.60 -14.23
N PHE A 81 1.40 -15.33 -15.33
CA PHE A 81 2.42 -16.27 -15.76
C PHE A 81 3.82 -15.66 -15.81
N ILE A 82 3.94 -14.45 -16.34
CA ILE A 82 5.23 -13.78 -16.48
C ILE A 82 5.77 -13.31 -15.14
N GLU A 83 4.94 -12.81 -14.23
CA GLU A 83 5.33 -12.46 -12.86
C GLU A 83 5.92 -13.68 -12.14
N GLN A 84 5.22 -14.83 -12.21
CA GLN A 84 5.71 -16.08 -11.65
C GLN A 84 7.07 -16.49 -12.25
N LYS A 85 7.20 -16.44 -13.58
CA LYS A 85 8.46 -16.83 -14.24
C LYS A 85 9.62 -15.89 -13.95
N LEU A 86 9.35 -14.59 -13.78
CA LEU A 86 10.36 -13.61 -13.40
C LEU A 86 10.88 -13.88 -11.98
N ILE A 87 10.01 -14.14 -11.01
CA ILE A 87 10.41 -14.47 -9.63
C ILE A 87 11.33 -15.70 -9.57
N GLN A 88 11.11 -16.69 -10.43
CA GLN A 88 11.93 -17.91 -10.51
C GLN A 88 13.23 -17.75 -11.33
N SER A 89 13.46 -16.58 -11.93
CA SER A 89 14.60 -16.34 -12.80
C SER A 89 15.74 -15.63 -12.08
N SER A 90 16.88 -15.45 -12.76
CA SER A 90 18.02 -14.67 -12.26
C SER A 90 17.76 -13.16 -12.20
N PHE A 91 16.53 -12.69 -12.48
CA PHE A 91 16.15 -11.29 -12.31
C PHE A 91 15.93 -10.92 -10.84
N PHE A 92 15.73 -11.91 -9.98
CA PHE A 92 15.54 -11.74 -8.54
C PHE A 92 16.68 -12.41 -7.78
N ASP A 93 17.10 -11.80 -6.68
CA ASP A 93 18.12 -12.35 -5.78
C ASP A 93 17.49 -13.12 -4.61
N GLU A 94 18.34 -13.61 -3.69
CA GLU A 94 17.93 -14.37 -2.51
C GLU A 94 17.04 -13.54 -1.55
N THR A 95 17.09 -12.21 -1.62
CA THR A 95 16.24 -11.32 -0.83
C THR A 95 14.83 -11.17 -1.41
N HIS A 96 14.56 -11.84 -2.54
CA HIS A 96 13.32 -11.76 -3.32
C HIS A 96 13.04 -10.36 -3.85
N THR A 97 14.09 -9.60 -4.15
CA THR A 97 14.00 -8.30 -4.84
C THR A 97 14.70 -8.36 -6.19
N PRO A 98 14.33 -7.47 -7.13
CA PRO A 98 15.03 -7.38 -8.40
C PRO A 98 16.53 -7.10 -8.23
N VAL A 99 17.36 -7.89 -8.92
CA VAL A 99 18.79 -7.61 -9.08
C VAL A 99 18.95 -6.24 -9.73
N PHE A 100 19.85 -5.42 -9.19
CA PHE A 100 20.03 -4.02 -9.58
C PHE A 100 20.18 -3.85 -11.10
N GLU A 101 21.02 -4.66 -11.75
CA GLU A 101 21.32 -4.63 -13.18
C GLU A 101 20.15 -5.11 -14.07
N CYS A 102 19.14 -5.73 -13.47
CA CYS A 102 17.97 -6.26 -14.18
C CYS A 102 16.71 -5.42 -13.96
N LYS A 103 16.72 -4.45 -13.04
CA LYS A 103 15.54 -3.68 -12.64
C LYS A 103 14.83 -3.00 -13.83
N GLU A 104 15.58 -2.35 -14.71
CA GLU A 104 15.03 -1.64 -15.89
C GLU A 104 14.50 -2.58 -16.97
N LYS A 105 14.86 -3.86 -16.92
CA LYS A 105 14.38 -4.88 -17.87
C LYS A 105 13.05 -5.49 -17.44
N ILE A 106 12.65 -5.34 -16.17
CA ILE A 106 11.35 -5.80 -15.68
C ILE A 106 10.30 -4.74 -16.06
N PRO A 107 9.24 -5.10 -16.80
CA PRO A 107 8.19 -4.16 -17.14
C PRO A 107 7.56 -3.50 -15.90
N SER A 108 7.39 -2.18 -15.95
CA SER A 108 6.96 -1.37 -14.80
C SER A 108 5.51 -1.59 -14.39
N ASP A 109 4.68 -2.16 -15.26
CA ASP A 109 3.28 -2.51 -15.03
C ASP A 109 3.11 -3.83 -14.26
N LEU A 110 4.16 -4.68 -14.19
CA LEU A 110 4.13 -5.90 -13.41
C LEU A 110 4.23 -5.65 -11.90
N PHE A 111 3.66 -6.58 -11.15
CA PHE A 111 3.64 -6.71 -9.69
C PHE A 111 2.84 -5.63 -8.96
N ASN A 112 2.18 -4.69 -9.65
CA ASN A 112 1.39 -3.62 -9.04
C ASN A 112 0.12 -4.16 -8.37
N ILE A 113 -0.04 -3.92 -7.07
CA ILE A 113 -1.18 -4.40 -6.28
C ILE A 113 -2.05 -3.30 -5.70
N ALA A 114 -1.54 -2.07 -5.59
CA ALA A 114 -2.28 -0.95 -5.05
C ALA A 114 -1.59 0.37 -5.40
N MET A 115 -2.27 1.46 -5.11
CA MET A 115 -1.73 2.81 -5.07
C MET A 115 -1.80 3.32 -3.63
N LEU A 116 -0.78 4.06 -3.20
CA LEU A 116 -0.77 4.77 -1.93
C LEU A 116 -0.65 6.26 -2.21
N GLU A 117 -1.52 7.06 -1.64
CA GLU A 117 -1.50 8.50 -1.70
C GLU A 117 -1.26 9.05 -0.29
N ILE A 118 -0.39 10.04 -0.19
CA ILE A 118 -0.09 10.75 1.05
C ILE A 118 -0.31 12.24 0.80
N THR A 119 -1.19 12.84 1.58
CA THR A 119 -1.45 14.29 1.54
C THR A 119 -1.06 14.90 2.87
N MET A 120 -0.25 15.95 2.85
CA MET A 120 0.21 16.68 4.03
C MET A 120 -0.22 18.14 3.98
N ASP A 121 -0.69 18.64 5.13
CA ASP A 121 -0.84 20.06 5.44
C ASP A 121 0.17 20.38 6.55
N ASP A 122 1.33 20.93 6.14
CA ASP A 122 2.42 21.23 7.06
C ASP A 122 2.05 22.33 8.06
N GLU A 123 1.19 23.29 7.66
CA GLU A 123 0.75 24.38 8.54
C GLU A 123 -0.19 23.86 9.64
N ALA A 124 -1.09 22.94 9.28
CA ALA A 124 -2.03 22.32 10.23
C ALA A 124 -1.46 21.07 10.92
N ASN A 125 -0.25 20.63 10.57
CA ASN A 125 0.36 19.39 11.06
C ASN A 125 -0.58 18.18 10.87
N MET A 126 -1.18 18.08 9.68
CA MET A 126 -2.11 17.02 9.30
C MET A 126 -1.51 16.15 8.20
N ALA A 127 -1.81 14.85 8.26
CA ALA A 127 -1.44 13.90 7.22
C ALA A 127 -2.57 12.91 6.95
N SER A 128 -2.90 12.70 5.68
CA SER A 128 -3.82 11.67 5.22
C SER A 128 -3.05 10.64 4.42
N PHE A 129 -3.29 9.38 4.76
CA PHE A 129 -2.78 8.25 4.03
C PHE A 129 -3.96 7.53 3.42
N CYS A 130 -3.87 7.25 2.12
CA CYS A 130 -4.93 6.61 1.38
C CYS A 130 -4.38 5.46 0.55
N VAL A 131 -4.84 4.23 0.81
CA VAL A 131 -4.56 3.08 -0.06
C VAL A 131 -5.78 2.79 -0.93
N GLU A 132 -5.53 2.60 -2.22
CA GLU A 132 -6.54 2.29 -3.21
C GLU A 132 -6.18 1.03 -4.00
N THR A 133 -7.13 0.11 -4.13
CA THR A 133 -6.98 -1.14 -4.88
C THR A 133 -8.34 -1.76 -5.21
N LEU A 134 -8.34 -2.89 -5.90
CA LEU A 134 -9.51 -3.75 -6.09
C LEU A 134 -9.51 -4.88 -5.05
N ASP A 135 -10.68 -5.43 -4.70
CA ASP A 135 -10.72 -6.71 -3.99
C ASP A 135 -10.00 -7.80 -4.79
N ILE A 136 -10.19 -7.81 -6.11
CA ILE A 136 -9.53 -8.74 -7.03
C ILE A 136 -8.95 -7.98 -8.22
N LEU A 137 -7.63 -8.08 -8.41
CA LEU A 137 -6.91 -7.59 -9.58
C LEU A 137 -6.86 -8.71 -10.64
N ARG A 138 -7.87 -8.73 -11.51
CA ARG A 138 -8.02 -9.78 -12.52
C ARG A 138 -7.55 -9.35 -13.90
N SER A 139 -6.80 -10.21 -14.58
CA SER A 139 -6.60 -10.15 -16.03
C SER A 139 -7.01 -11.46 -16.70
N ARG A 140 -7.67 -11.37 -17.86
CA ARG A 140 -8.06 -12.55 -18.65
C ARG A 140 -7.92 -12.32 -20.14
N TYR A 141 -7.79 -13.43 -20.89
CA TYR A 141 -7.71 -13.42 -22.35
C TYR A 141 -9.08 -13.67 -22.98
N ALA A 142 -9.66 -12.69 -23.66
CA ALA A 142 -10.94 -12.86 -24.36
C ALA A 142 -10.82 -13.62 -25.70
N SER A 143 -9.60 -13.91 -26.13
CA SER A 143 -9.33 -14.63 -27.38
C SER A 143 -8.06 -15.45 -27.23
N LYS A 144 -7.99 -16.56 -27.97
CA LYS A 144 -6.79 -17.40 -28.01
C LYS A 144 -5.59 -16.56 -28.46
N THR A 145 -4.55 -16.52 -27.63
CA THR A 145 -3.42 -15.60 -27.80
C THR A 145 -2.11 -16.35 -27.65
N ASP A 146 -1.25 -16.26 -28.65
CA ASP A 146 0.13 -16.72 -28.57
C ASP A 146 0.99 -15.51 -28.18
N GLN A 147 1.55 -15.53 -26.97
CA GLN A 147 2.34 -14.42 -26.43
C GLN A 147 3.80 -14.85 -26.24
N ILE A 148 4.69 -13.98 -26.69
CA ILE A 148 6.13 -14.08 -26.47
C ILE A 148 6.50 -13.08 -25.37
N PHE A 149 7.32 -13.52 -24.42
CA PHE A 149 7.86 -12.71 -23.34
C PHE A 149 9.37 -12.56 -23.56
N PRO A 150 9.82 -11.53 -24.30
CA PRO A 150 11.21 -11.41 -24.73
C PRO A 150 12.20 -11.34 -23.56
N VAL A 151 11.77 -10.79 -22.43
CA VAL A 151 12.59 -10.63 -21.21
C VAL A 151 13.13 -11.97 -20.67
N LEU A 152 12.42 -13.07 -20.90
CA LEU A 152 12.83 -14.42 -20.49
C LEU A 152 13.01 -15.38 -21.68
N ASP A 153 12.83 -14.92 -22.91
CA ASP A 153 12.83 -15.75 -24.12
C ASP A 153 11.89 -16.98 -24.02
N ILE A 154 10.68 -16.76 -23.48
CA ILE A 154 9.64 -17.79 -23.35
C ILE A 154 8.39 -17.41 -24.13
N ALA A 155 7.65 -18.43 -24.57
CA ALA A 155 6.34 -18.27 -25.19
C ALA A 155 5.28 -19.06 -24.42
N ARG A 156 4.06 -18.51 -24.34
CA ARG A 156 2.90 -19.18 -23.79
C ARG A 156 1.70 -18.99 -24.71
N LYS A 157 0.87 -20.03 -24.80
CA LYS A 157 -0.42 -19.99 -25.48
C LYS A 157 -1.50 -19.88 -24.42
N PHE A 158 -2.31 -18.83 -24.52
CA PHE A 158 -3.47 -18.61 -23.67
C PHE A 158 -4.73 -19.03 -24.41
N VAL A 159 -5.63 -19.73 -23.71
CA VAL A 159 -6.95 -20.10 -24.23
C VAL A 159 -7.98 -19.00 -23.97
N VAL A 160 -9.15 -19.13 -24.60
CA VAL A 160 -10.25 -18.18 -24.40
C VAL A 160 -10.74 -18.26 -22.96
N ASP A 161 -10.96 -17.09 -22.35
CA ASP A 161 -11.36 -16.87 -20.97
C ASP A 161 -10.37 -17.40 -19.92
N GLU A 162 -9.14 -17.70 -20.32
CA GLU A 162 -8.07 -18.01 -19.38
C GLU A 162 -7.76 -16.79 -18.51
N ILE A 163 -7.81 -16.97 -17.19
CA ILE A 163 -7.40 -15.99 -16.20
C ILE A 163 -5.89 -16.12 -16.05
N ASP A 164 -5.18 -15.02 -16.29
CA ASP A 164 -3.73 -14.97 -16.13
C ASP A 164 -3.35 -14.43 -14.75
N ARG A 165 -4.05 -13.38 -14.30
CA ARG A 165 -3.87 -12.75 -12.99
C ARG A 165 -5.19 -12.76 -12.22
N ASP A 166 -5.16 -13.10 -10.93
CA ASP A 166 -6.33 -13.16 -10.04
C ASP A 166 -5.95 -12.85 -8.59
N ILE A 167 -5.35 -11.69 -8.37
CA ILE A 167 -4.72 -11.35 -7.08
C ILE A 167 -5.76 -10.73 -6.13
N PRO A 168 -5.86 -11.18 -4.87
CA PRO A 168 -6.68 -10.50 -3.86
C PRO A 168 -6.03 -9.17 -3.44
N GLY A 169 -6.30 -8.10 -4.19
CA GLY A 169 -5.54 -6.84 -4.13
C GLY A 169 -5.53 -6.21 -2.75
N LEU A 170 -6.71 -6.06 -2.14
CA LEU A 170 -6.86 -5.50 -0.79
C LEU A 170 -6.15 -6.35 0.27
N GLU A 171 -6.30 -7.67 0.21
CA GLU A 171 -5.67 -8.59 1.18
C GLU A 171 -4.14 -8.53 1.11
N ILE A 172 -3.57 -8.46 -0.09
CA ILE A 172 -2.11 -8.36 -0.26
C ILE A 172 -1.60 -6.97 0.07
N ALA A 173 -2.33 -5.90 -0.24
CA ALA A 173 -1.86 -4.52 -0.01
C ALA A 173 -1.97 -4.08 1.45
N TYR A 174 -2.98 -4.57 2.18
CA TYR A 174 -3.29 -4.10 3.52
C TYR A 174 -2.15 -4.25 4.54
N PRO A 175 -1.39 -5.37 4.61
CA PRO A 175 -0.30 -5.51 5.57
C PRO A 175 0.78 -4.41 5.45
N LEU A 176 1.10 -3.99 4.23
CA LEU A 176 2.02 -2.86 4.03
C LEU A 176 1.42 -1.56 4.55
N PHE A 177 0.16 -1.27 4.17
CA PHE A 177 -0.53 -0.07 4.63
C PHE A 177 -0.62 -0.01 6.15
N ASP A 178 -1.00 -1.12 6.78
CA ASP A 178 -1.08 -1.29 8.23
C ASP A 178 0.27 -1.00 8.92
N CYS A 179 1.35 -1.56 8.38
CA CYS A 179 2.71 -1.29 8.87
C CYS A 179 3.06 0.20 8.74
N LEU A 180 2.74 0.84 7.61
CA LEU A 180 3.01 2.27 7.41
C LEU A 180 2.23 3.15 8.40
N MET A 181 0.98 2.79 8.71
CA MET A 181 0.17 3.51 9.70
C MET A 181 0.79 3.41 11.09
N CYS A 182 1.22 2.21 11.49
CA CYS A 182 1.94 2.00 12.74
C CYS A 182 3.24 2.82 12.82
N LEU A 183 4.01 2.85 11.72
CA LEU A 183 5.25 3.62 11.61
C LEU A 183 5.01 5.13 11.71
N TYR A 184 3.98 5.64 11.05
CA TYR A 184 3.61 7.06 11.14
C TYR A 184 3.16 7.42 12.55
N ALA A 185 2.24 6.64 13.13
CA ALA A 185 1.70 6.91 14.45
C ALA A 185 2.81 6.99 15.52
N ASN A 186 3.75 6.05 15.49
CA ASN A 186 4.85 6.06 16.46
C ASN A 186 5.86 7.19 16.21
N ALA A 187 6.18 7.50 14.96
CA ALA A 187 7.15 8.54 14.61
C ALA A 187 6.62 9.95 14.88
N GLY A 188 5.35 10.19 14.56
CA GLY A 188 4.66 11.47 14.78
C GLY A 188 4.13 11.63 16.20
N LYS A 189 4.08 10.56 17.01
CA LYS A 189 3.40 10.53 18.31
C LYS A 189 1.94 11.01 18.21
N GLN A 190 1.30 10.63 17.11
CA GLN A 190 -0.05 11.04 16.75
C GLN A 190 -0.89 9.79 16.49
N ALA A 191 -2.04 9.70 17.15
CA ALA A 191 -3.02 8.67 16.87
C ALA A 191 -3.92 9.10 15.69
N PRO A 192 -4.50 8.16 14.94
CA PRO A 192 -5.49 8.51 13.92
C PRO A 192 -6.70 9.21 14.54
N VAL A 193 -7.16 10.28 13.89
CA VAL A 193 -8.39 11.02 14.27
C VAL A 193 -9.59 10.61 13.41
N GLN A 194 -9.36 10.05 12.23
CA GLN A 194 -10.42 9.54 11.37
C GLN A 194 -9.94 8.32 10.58
N VAL A 195 -10.84 7.35 10.39
CA VAL A 195 -10.70 6.27 9.41
C VAL A 195 -11.93 6.26 8.53
N GLN A 196 -11.75 6.14 7.22
CA GLN A 196 -12.83 6.08 6.25
C GLN A 196 -12.55 4.99 5.22
N CYS A 197 -13.59 4.26 4.83
CA CYS A 197 -13.57 3.34 3.70
C CYS A 197 -14.69 3.67 2.74
N SER A 198 -14.34 3.80 1.46
CA SER A 198 -15.31 3.86 0.36
C SER A 198 -15.18 2.63 -0.54
N LYS A 199 -16.25 2.39 -1.28
CA LYS A 199 -16.37 1.26 -2.20
C LYS A 199 -16.88 1.77 -3.54
N THR A 200 -16.23 1.33 -4.61
CA THR A 200 -16.60 1.68 -5.98
C THR A 200 -16.80 0.43 -6.84
N PRO A 201 -17.57 0.51 -7.94
CA PRO A 201 -17.61 -0.58 -8.92
C PRO A 201 -16.21 -0.83 -9.50
N GLY A 202 -15.77 -2.09 -9.47
CA GLY A 202 -14.47 -2.49 -9.99
C GLY A 202 -14.50 -2.87 -11.48
N PHE A 203 -13.34 -3.31 -11.96
CA PHE A 203 -13.13 -3.75 -13.34
C PHE A 203 -12.17 -4.94 -13.39
N GLU A 204 -12.20 -5.65 -14.51
CA GLU A 204 -11.16 -6.61 -14.88
C GLU A 204 -10.40 -6.10 -16.11
N VAL A 205 -9.14 -6.52 -16.27
CA VAL A 205 -8.35 -6.28 -17.46
C VAL A 205 -8.62 -7.38 -18.47
N VAL A 206 -9.08 -7.01 -19.66
CA VAL A 206 -9.36 -7.93 -20.75
C VAL A 206 -8.36 -7.73 -21.87
N ILE A 207 -7.68 -8.82 -22.23
CA ILE A 207 -6.68 -8.89 -23.30
C ILE A 207 -7.30 -9.57 -24.51
N GLU A 208 -7.40 -8.86 -25.62
CA GLU A 208 -7.97 -9.38 -26.87
C GLU A 208 -7.07 -9.02 -28.05
N ARG A 209 -6.47 -10.02 -28.71
CA ARG A 209 -5.59 -9.83 -29.88
C ARG A 209 -4.48 -8.78 -29.63
N GLY A 210 -3.88 -8.81 -28.45
CA GLY A 210 -2.84 -7.87 -28.01
C GLY A 210 -3.35 -6.50 -27.54
N LYS A 211 -4.64 -6.21 -27.66
CA LYS A 211 -5.25 -4.99 -27.10
C LYS A 211 -5.66 -5.23 -25.66
N VAL A 212 -5.23 -4.33 -24.78
CA VAL A 212 -5.58 -4.32 -23.36
C VAL A 212 -6.72 -3.32 -23.13
N SER A 213 -7.73 -3.69 -22.36
CA SER A 213 -8.80 -2.77 -21.96
C SER A 213 -9.37 -3.12 -20.58
N ALA A 214 -9.72 -2.10 -19.80
CA ALA A 214 -10.49 -2.29 -18.57
C ALA A 214 -11.98 -2.49 -18.90
N LYS A 215 -12.60 -3.51 -18.32
CA LYS A 215 -14.03 -3.81 -18.46
C LYS A 215 -14.70 -3.83 -17.09
N PRO A 216 -15.77 -3.04 -16.86
CA PRO A 216 -16.50 -3.08 -15.60
C PRO A 216 -16.95 -4.51 -15.25
N ASN A 217 -16.77 -4.91 -14.00
CA ASN A 217 -17.16 -6.23 -13.52
C ASN A 217 -17.88 -6.09 -12.17
N LYS A 218 -19.17 -6.48 -12.13
CA LYS A 218 -20.02 -6.34 -10.93
C LYS A 218 -19.58 -7.22 -9.75
N ALA A 219 -18.75 -8.23 -9.99
CA ALA A 219 -18.21 -9.09 -8.94
C ALA A 219 -16.92 -8.54 -8.32
N ILE A 220 -16.34 -7.50 -8.90
CA ILE A 220 -15.10 -6.86 -8.43
C ILE A 220 -15.48 -5.48 -7.91
N ASN A 221 -14.87 -5.08 -6.80
CA ASN A 221 -15.08 -3.77 -6.20
C ASN A 221 -13.74 -3.07 -6.00
N GLY A 222 -13.72 -1.76 -6.24
CA GLY A 222 -12.67 -0.90 -5.77
C GLY A 222 -12.86 -0.58 -4.30
N TYR A 223 -11.76 -0.49 -3.56
CA TYR A 223 -11.71 -0.08 -2.17
C TYR A 223 -10.68 1.03 -2.02
N ARG A 224 -11.08 2.07 -1.28
CA ARG A 224 -10.23 3.17 -0.89
C ARG A 224 -10.33 3.31 0.63
N LEU A 225 -9.20 3.14 1.31
CA LEU A 225 -9.08 3.25 2.77
C LEU A 225 -8.23 4.46 3.08
N THR A 226 -8.82 5.42 3.80
CA THR A 226 -8.18 6.67 4.19
C THR A 226 -8.05 6.73 5.71
N VAL A 227 -6.85 7.09 6.18
CA VAL A 227 -6.54 7.31 7.59
C VAL A 227 -5.99 8.73 7.75
N LEU A 228 -6.63 9.51 8.60
CA LEU A 228 -6.25 10.89 8.89
C LEU A 228 -5.57 10.98 10.26
N TYR A 229 -4.44 11.65 10.29
CA TYR A 229 -3.74 12.10 11.49
C TYR A 229 -3.82 13.63 11.57
N ALA A 230 -4.08 14.13 12.77
CA ALA A 230 -4.10 15.56 13.07
C ALA A 230 -3.58 15.79 14.49
N ALA A 231 -3.06 16.98 14.75
CA ALA A 231 -2.59 17.36 16.08
C ALA A 231 -3.75 17.51 17.10
N ALA A 232 -3.48 17.22 18.37
CA ALA A 232 -4.51 17.18 19.42
C ALA A 232 -5.09 18.57 19.77
N ASP A 233 -4.36 19.63 19.50
CA ASP A 233 -4.79 21.02 19.63
C ASP A 233 -5.78 21.45 18.52
N CYS A 234 -5.87 20.69 17.42
CA CYS A 234 -6.88 20.91 16.38
C CYS A 234 -8.29 20.44 16.80
N HIS A 235 -8.45 19.79 17.96
CA HIS A 235 -9.75 19.28 18.43
C HIS A 235 -10.78 20.36 18.75
N GLU A 236 -10.36 21.61 19.01
CA GLU A 236 -11.31 22.73 19.23
C GLU A 236 -11.85 23.33 17.93
N GLN A 237 -11.32 22.92 16.76
CA GLN A 237 -11.76 23.37 15.44
C GLN A 237 -12.02 22.17 14.51
N ILE A 238 -12.96 21.29 14.88
CA ILE A 238 -13.48 20.22 13.99
C ILE A 238 -14.35 20.82 12.87
N ASN A 239 -13.86 21.85 12.19
CA ASN A 239 -14.12 22.06 10.79
C ASN A 239 -13.00 21.33 10.04
N THR A 240 -12.99 19.99 10.12
CA THR A 240 -12.09 19.09 9.36
C THR A 240 -12.45 19.00 7.87
N GLU A 241 -13.30 19.92 7.38
CA GLU A 241 -13.58 20.08 5.96
C GLU A 241 -12.32 20.25 5.07
N PRO A 242 -11.21 20.91 5.47
CA PRO A 242 -10.18 21.29 4.50
C PRO A 242 -9.30 20.15 4.02
N MET A 243 -9.40 18.92 4.54
CA MET A 243 -8.67 17.77 3.98
C MET A 243 -9.58 16.68 3.39
N GLN A 244 -10.89 16.92 3.34
CA GLN A 244 -11.83 16.04 2.62
C GLN A 244 -11.80 16.27 1.10
N ILE A 245 -10.74 16.91 0.58
CA ILE A 245 -10.73 17.65 -0.69
C ILE A 245 -11.19 16.84 -1.91
N ASP A 246 -11.06 15.52 -1.96
CA ASP A 246 -11.36 14.75 -3.20
C ASP A 246 -12.48 13.70 -3.09
N ILE A 247 -13.13 13.51 -1.95
CA ILE A 247 -14.10 12.39 -1.80
C ILE A 247 -15.40 12.65 -2.57
N GLU A 248 -15.86 13.90 -2.63
CA GLU A 248 -17.11 14.25 -3.31
C GLU A 248 -16.97 14.27 -4.84
N GLU A 249 -15.77 14.53 -5.38
CA GLU A 249 -15.54 14.63 -6.82
C GLU A 249 -15.60 13.27 -7.55
N CYS A 250 -15.28 12.16 -6.86
CA CYS A 250 -15.38 10.82 -7.44
C CYS A 250 -16.77 10.16 -7.31
N GLY A 251 -17.76 10.86 -6.73
CA GLY A 251 -19.09 10.29 -6.51
C GLY A 251 -19.09 9.05 -5.60
N GLU A 252 -18.05 8.89 -4.78
CA GLU A 252 -17.91 7.77 -3.87
C GLU A 252 -18.76 7.98 -2.63
N SER A 253 -19.52 6.96 -2.23
CA SER A 253 -20.20 6.96 -0.93
C SER A 253 -19.37 6.16 0.07
N PRO A 254 -18.84 6.78 1.14
CA PRO A 254 -18.18 6.02 2.19
C PRO A 254 -19.20 5.12 2.86
N PHE A 255 -18.91 3.82 2.92
CA PHE A 255 -19.75 2.85 3.65
C PHE A 255 -19.29 2.68 5.11
N TYR A 256 -18.09 3.17 5.41
CA TYR A 256 -17.55 3.24 6.75
C TYR A 256 -16.85 4.57 6.95
N ARG A 257 -17.18 5.27 8.03
CA ARG A 257 -16.48 6.48 8.47
C ARG A 257 -16.57 6.58 9.98
N ARG A 258 -15.41 6.66 10.64
CA ARG A 258 -15.32 6.78 12.09
C ARG A 258 -14.36 7.89 12.47
N ILE A 259 -14.78 8.71 13.43
CA ILE A 259 -14.01 9.81 13.99
C ILE A 259 -13.64 9.44 15.44
N PHE A 260 -12.38 9.64 15.80
CA PHE A 260 -11.80 9.28 17.09
C PHE A 260 -11.43 10.54 17.86
N ALA A 261 -12.44 11.30 18.29
CA ALA A 261 -12.25 12.61 18.92
C ALA A 261 -11.40 12.58 20.21
N CYS A 262 -11.38 11.45 20.92
CA CYS A 262 -10.59 11.29 22.14
C CYS A 262 -9.18 10.74 21.88
N GLY A 263 -8.81 10.43 20.63
CA GLY A 263 -7.51 9.85 20.29
C GLY A 263 -7.32 8.38 20.69
N HIS A 264 -8.40 7.66 21.03
CA HIS A 264 -8.34 6.24 21.41
C HIS A 264 -9.22 5.38 20.50
N PHE A 265 -8.85 4.11 20.35
CA PHE A 265 -9.69 3.12 19.67
C PHE A 265 -10.74 2.56 20.65
N HIS A 266 -12.02 2.53 20.26
CA HIS A 266 -13.07 1.89 21.06
C HIS A 266 -13.51 0.58 20.39
N ASP A 267 -13.33 -0.55 21.10
CA ASP A 267 -13.61 -1.92 20.62
C ASP A 267 -15.11 -2.20 20.46
N GLU A 268 -15.98 -1.48 21.17
CA GLU A 268 -17.44 -1.74 21.21
C GLU A 268 -18.18 -1.36 19.91
N GLU A 269 -17.48 -0.77 18.94
CA GLU A 269 -18.05 -0.25 17.68
C GLU A 269 -17.38 -0.84 16.44
N VAL A 270 -16.74 -2.02 16.54
CA VAL A 270 -16.15 -2.68 15.37
C VAL A 270 -17.27 -3.21 14.47
N ASP A 271 -17.61 -2.42 13.45
CA ASP A 271 -18.57 -2.80 12.42
C ASP A 271 -18.06 -4.02 11.63
N GLY A 272 -18.82 -5.12 11.68
CA GLY A 272 -18.56 -6.35 10.92
C GLY A 272 -18.67 -6.21 9.38
N ASN A 273 -18.77 -4.99 8.86
CA ASN A 273 -18.97 -4.69 7.44
C ASN A 273 -17.68 -4.29 6.71
N LEU A 274 -16.56 -4.14 7.42
CA LEU A 274 -15.28 -3.83 6.79
C LEU A 274 -14.66 -5.08 6.15
N PRO A 275 -14.08 -4.98 4.94
CA PRO A 275 -13.36 -6.08 4.30
C PRO A 275 -12.01 -6.40 4.95
N ILE A 276 -11.58 -5.57 5.90
CA ILE A 276 -10.30 -5.66 6.64
C ILE A 276 -10.54 -5.31 8.12
N THR A 277 -9.71 -5.86 9.00
CA THR A 277 -9.75 -5.50 10.42
C THR A 277 -8.87 -4.28 10.69
N ILE A 278 -9.46 -3.19 11.18
CA ILE A 278 -8.71 -2.00 11.59
C ILE A 278 -7.80 -2.34 12.77
N ASN A 279 -6.51 -2.09 12.63
CA ASN A 279 -5.52 -2.41 13.64
C ASN A 279 -5.51 -1.35 14.76
N LYS A 280 -5.98 -1.75 15.95
CA LYS A 280 -5.95 -0.90 17.16
C LYS A 280 -4.56 -0.43 17.56
N ASN A 281 -3.49 -1.05 17.06
CA ASN A 281 -2.13 -0.62 17.32
C ASN A 281 -1.84 0.78 16.75
N TRP A 282 -2.57 1.25 15.73
CA TRP A 282 -2.39 2.62 15.21
C TRP A 282 -2.54 3.69 16.32
N TRP A 283 -3.47 3.49 17.25
CA TRP A 283 -3.65 4.38 18.41
C TRP A 283 -2.64 4.08 19.50
N SER A 284 -2.48 2.81 19.89
CA SER A 284 -1.63 2.49 21.04
C SER A 284 -0.14 2.82 20.80
N LEU A 285 0.36 2.64 19.57
CA LEU A 285 1.75 2.89 19.20
C LEU A 285 2.11 4.38 19.19
N ALA A 286 1.11 5.27 19.01
CA ALA A 286 1.32 6.72 19.13
C ALA A 286 1.78 7.12 20.54
N HIS A 287 1.34 6.38 21.57
CA HIS A 287 1.64 6.66 22.97
C HIS A 287 2.75 5.77 23.54
N ARG A 288 3.24 4.78 22.79
CA ARG A 288 4.36 3.93 23.23
C ARG A 288 5.70 4.65 23.07
N HIS A 289 6.54 4.50 24.09
CA HIS A 289 7.93 4.91 24.08
C HIS A 289 8.80 3.67 23.91
N TYR A 290 9.50 3.59 22.77
CA TYR A 290 10.48 2.56 22.54
C TYR A 290 11.86 3.07 22.94
N VAL A 291 12.63 2.23 23.60
CA VAL A 291 14.02 2.52 23.94
C VAL A 291 14.90 2.02 22.79
N SER A 292 15.83 2.86 22.33
CA SER A 292 16.84 2.43 21.35
C SER A 292 17.90 1.62 22.05
N GLU A 293 18.17 0.41 21.55
CA GLU A 293 19.22 -0.46 22.09
C GLU A 293 20.62 0.05 21.70
N LEU A 294 20.70 0.89 20.67
CA LEU A 294 21.93 1.54 20.19
C LEU A 294 22.36 2.75 21.03
N ALA A 295 21.58 3.17 22.03
CA ALA A 295 21.94 4.26 22.93
C ALA A 295 23.00 3.88 23.99
N SER A 296 23.55 2.66 23.94
CA SER A 296 24.47 2.12 24.94
C SER A 296 25.93 1.96 24.47
N SER A 297 26.41 2.81 23.55
CA SER A 297 27.82 2.80 23.13
C SER A 297 28.59 4.11 23.35
N CYS A 298 28.01 5.15 23.96
CA CYS A 298 28.84 6.18 24.60
C CYS A 298 29.19 5.69 26.01
N GLY A 299 30.35 5.05 26.15
CA GLY A 299 30.91 4.58 27.43
C GLY A 299 31.30 5.72 28.37
N CYS A 300 30.32 6.53 28.78
CA CYS A 300 30.46 7.59 29.78
C CYS A 300 29.61 7.20 31.00
N HIS A 301 30.20 6.39 31.88
CA HIS A 301 29.83 6.33 33.30
C HIS A 301 30.84 7.17 34.09
#